data_AF-A0A919GQR0-F1
#
_entry.id   AF-A0A919GQR0-F1
#
_cell.length_a   1.000
_cell.length_b   1.000
_cell.length_c   1.000
_cell.angle_alpha   90.00
_cell.angle_beta   90.00
_cell.angle_gamma   90.00
#
_symmetry.space_group_name_H-M   'P 1'
#
loop_
_entity.id
_entity.type
_entity.pdbx_description
1 polymer ?
#
loop_
_entity_poly.entity_id
_entity_poly.type
_entity_poly.pdbx_seq_one_letter_code
_entity_poly.pdbx_strand_id
1 'polypeptide(L)' 'MLTGAERVGDHRTSTLQDLERGKPLELDVLLAAVVELADITGVEVPTLRTVHAISDLLALRSAA' A
#
# COMPACT_ATOMS: atom_id res chain seq x y z
N MET A 1 -3.87 -6.51 17.55
CA MET A 1 -3.92 -5.66 16.34
C MET A 1 -4.85 -6.20 15.25
N LEU A 2 -5.26 -7.48 15.26
CA LEU A 2 -6.17 -8.06 14.25
C LEU A 2 -7.64 -7.61 14.37
N THR A 3 -8.11 -7.27 15.57
CA THR A 3 -9.53 -7.00 15.86
C THR A 3 -10.10 -5.72 15.23
N GLY A 4 -9.24 -4.80 14.76
CA GLY A 4 -9.67 -3.58 14.07
C GLY A 4 -10.00 -3.82 12.59
N ALA A 5 -9.28 -4.74 11.94
CA ALA A 5 -9.46 -5.07 10.52
C ALA A 5 -10.78 -5.81 10.25
N GLU A 6 -11.34 -6.48 11.25
CA GLU A 6 -12.64 -7.16 11.12
C GLU A 6 -13.83 -6.18 11.17
N ARG A 7 -13.64 -4.98 11.74
CA ARG A 7 -14.70 -3.95 11.86
C ARG A 7 -14.76 -2.99 10.67
N VAL A 8 -13.74 -2.96 9.83
CA VAL A 8 -13.81 -2.37 8.48
C VAL A 8 -14.43 -3.43 7.58
N GLY A 9 -15.76 -3.49 7.53
CA GLY A 9 -16.51 -4.34 6.58
C GLY A 9 -16.30 -3.86 5.14
N ASP A 10 -17.36 -3.88 4.31
CA ASP A 10 -17.39 -3.52 2.87
C ASP A 10 -17.00 -2.06 2.52
N HIS A 11 -16.34 -1.36 3.45
CA HIS A 11 -15.88 0.00 3.28
C HIS A 11 -14.62 -0.02 2.41
N ARG A 12 -14.78 0.40 1.16
CA ARG A 12 -13.65 0.68 0.27
C ARG A 12 -12.64 1.59 0.98
N THR A 13 -11.39 1.13 1.08
CA THR A 13 -10.29 1.95 1.59
C THR A 13 -10.13 3.21 0.73
N SER A 14 -9.68 4.32 1.31
CA SER A 14 -9.48 5.57 0.57
C SER A 14 -8.62 5.36 -0.67
N THR A 15 -7.54 4.58 -0.54
CA THR A 15 -6.66 4.17 -1.65
C THR A 15 -7.39 3.45 -2.78
N LEU A 16 -8.27 2.50 -2.46
CA LEU A 16 -9.06 1.79 -3.47
C LEU A 16 -10.01 2.74 -4.20
N GLN A 17 -10.62 3.67 -3.48
CA GLN A 17 -11.50 4.65 -4.11
C GLN A 17 -10.74 5.67 -4.97
N ASP A 18 -9.52 6.05 -4.59
CA ASP A 18 -8.67 6.94 -5.39
C ASP A 18 -8.22 6.26 -6.69
N LEU A 19 -7.87 4.97 -6.63
CA LEU A 19 -7.63 4.14 -7.82
C LEU A 19 -8.86 4.08 -8.74
N GLU A 20 -10.04 3.80 -8.20
CA GLU A 20 -11.29 3.74 -8.98
C GLU A 20 -11.64 5.09 -9.64
N ARG A 21 -11.17 6.20 -9.06
CA ARG A 21 -11.34 7.55 -9.60
C ARG A 21 -10.22 7.97 -10.56
N GLY A 22 -9.28 7.08 -10.87
CA GLY A 22 -8.15 7.35 -11.77
C GLY A 22 -7.15 8.35 -11.21
N LYS A 23 -7.13 8.55 -9.88
CA LYS A 23 -6.11 9.41 -9.27
C LYS A 23 -4.78 8.67 -9.19
N PRO A 24 -3.65 9.41 -9.18
CA PRO A 24 -2.36 8.85 -8.84
C PRO A 24 -2.43 8.12 -7.49
N LEU A 25 -1.96 6.89 -7.45
CA LEU A 25 -1.86 6.11 -6.22
C LEU A 25 -0.66 6.66 -5.41
N GLU A 26 -0.92 7.48 -4.40
CA GLU A 26 0.11 7.95 -3.46
C GLU A 26 0.35 6.91 -2.34
N LEU A 27 0.73 5.69 -2.72
CA LEU A 27 1.06 4.63 -1.76
C LEU A 27 2.50 4.70 -1.24
N ASP A 28 3.35 5.48 -1.91
CA ASP A 28 4.76 5.65 -1.60
C ASP A 28 4.96 6.08 -0.14
N VAL A 29 4.19 7.05 0.33
CA VAL A 29 4.37 7.61 1.69
C VAL A 29 4.02 6.58 2.77
N LEU A 30 3.10 5.65 2.51
CA LEU A 30 2.64 4.68 3.50
C LEU A 30 3.44 3.38 3.49
N LEU A 31 3.86 2.90 2.32
CA LEU A 31 4.54 1.61 2.19
C LEU A 31 6.05 1.75 2.05
N ALA A 32 6.55 2.73 1.29
CA ALA A 32 7.99 2.90 1.08
C ALA A 32 8.68 3.29 2.39
N ALA A 33 8.11 4.20 3.17
CA ALA A 33 8.65 4.59 4.48
C ALA A 33 8.81 3.41 5.44
N VAL A 34 7.88 2.45 5.43
CA VAL A 34 7.95 1.25 6.29
C VAL A 34 9.00 0.26 5.78
N VAL A 35 9.14 0.13 4.46
CA VAL A 35 10.19 -0.69 3.84
C VAL A 35 11.58 -0.10 4.13
N GLU A 36 11.76 1.22 4.04
CA GLU A 36 13.01 1.90 4.38
C GLU A 36 13.36 1.74 5.87
N LEU A 37 12.37 1.86 6.76
CA LEU A 37 12.58 1.59 8.19
C LEU A 37 12.99 0.14 8.43
N ALA A 38 12.45 -0.81 7.67
CA ALA A 38 12.84 -2.21 7.77
C ALA A 38 14.30 -2.43 7.35
N ASP A 39 14.76 -1.72 6.32
CA ASP A 39 16.18 -1.73 5.91
C ASP A 39 17.09 -1.18 7.00
N ILE A 40 16.72 -0.05 7.62
CA ILE A 40 17.48 0.58 8.71
C ILE A 40 17.54 -0.33 9.95
N THR A 41 16.45 -1.02 10.26
CA THR A 41 16.33 -1.85 11.47
C THR A 41 16.77 -3.30 11.27
N GLY A 42 17.09 -3.71 10.03
CA GLY A 42 17.43 -5.09 9.71
C GLY A 42 16.26 -6.06 9.89
N VAL A 43 15.02 -5.57 9.79
CA VAL A 43 13.81 -6.38 9.94
C VAL A 43 13.36 -6.89 8.57
N GLU A 44 13.17 -8.19 8.44
CA GLU A 44 12.66 -8.78 7.21
C GLU A 44 11.17 -8.46 7.03
N VAL A 45 10.82 -7.82 5.90
CA VAL A 45 9.43 -7.43 5.54
C VAL A 45 9.02 -7.91 4.14
N PRO A 46 9.19 -9.20 3.79
CA PRO A 46 8.99 -9.69 2.42
C PRO A 46 7.58 -9.43 1.87
N THR A 47 6.55 -9.52 2.72
CA THR A 47 5.17 -9.23 2.33
C THR A 47 4.98 -7.76 1.98
N LEU A 48 5.54 -6.83 2.77
CA LEU A 48 5.42 -5.39 2.50
C LEU A 48 6.15 -5.02 1.20
N ARG A 49 7.33 -5.59 0.95
CA ARG A 49 8.05 -5.39 -0.32
C ARG A 49 7.24 -5.87 -1.52
N THR A 50 6.59 -7.02 -1.38
CA THR A 50 5.74 -7.58 -2.44
C THR A 50 4.55 -6.69 -2.74
N VAL A 51 3.84 -6.25 -1.69
CA VAL A 51 2.69 -5.35 -1.85
C VAL A 51 3.14 -4.02 -2.45
N HIS A 52 4.26 -3.45 -2.01
CA HIS A 52 4.81 -2.20 -2.53
C HIS A 52 5.07 -2.30 -4.04
N ALA A 53 5.80 -3.33 -4.46
CA ALA A 53 6.14 -3.51 -5.88
C ALA A 53 4.90 -3.68 -6.78
N ILE A 54 3.87 -4.40 -6.31
CA ILE A 54 2.63 -4.60 -7.07
C ILE A 54 1.80 -3.31 -7.11
N SER A 55 1.76 -2.56 -6.00
CA SER A 55 1.10 -1.26 -5.92
C SER A 55 1.74 -0.23 -6.85
N ASP A 56 3.07 -0.18 -6.93
CA ASP A 56 3.80 0.71 -7.84
C ASP A 56 3.54 0.35 -9.31
N LEU A 57 3.57 -0.95 -9.64
CA LEU A 57 3.24 -1.42 -10.99
C LEU A 57 1.81 -1.06 -11.39
N LEU A 58 0.86 -1.18 -10.45
CA LEU A 58 -0.53 -0.77 -10.66
C LEU A 58 -0.63 0.74 -10.89
N ALA A 59 0.06 1.55 -10.09
CA ALA A 59 0.09 3.01 -10.24
C ALA A 59 0.62 3.42 -11.62
N LEU A 60 1.73 2.81 -12.06
CA LEU A 60 2.31 3.05 -13.39
C LEU A 60 1.33 2.71 -14.52
N ARG A 61 0.59 1.59 -14.40
CA ARG A 61 -0.39 1.18 -15.41
C ARG A 61 -1.62 2.09 -15.41
N SER A 62 -2.04 2.59 -14.26
CA SER A 62 -3.22 3.46 -14.14
C SER A 62 -2.98 4.90 -14.62
N ALA A 63 -1.71 5.31 -14.74
CA ALA A 63 -1.33 6.63 -15.26
C ALA A 63 -1.12 6.67 -16.80
N ALA A 64 -1.14 5.52 -17.48
CA ALA A 64 -0.97 5.38 -18.93
C ALA A 64 -2.32 5.23 -19.65
#